data_AF-A0A1V3TLI7-F1
#
_entry.id   AF-A0A1V3TLI7-F1
#
_cell.length_a   1.000
_cell.length_b   1.000
_cell.length_c   1.000
_cell.angle_alpha   90.00
_cell.angle_beta   90.00
_cell.angle_gamma   90.00
#
_symmetry.space_group_name_H-M   'P 1'
#
loop_
_entity.id
_entity.type
_entity.pdbx_description
1 polymer ?
#
loop_
_entity_poly.entity_id
_entity_poly.type
_entity_poly.pdbx_seq_one_letter_code
_entity_poly.pdbx_strand_id
1 'polypeptide(L)'
;GRRGLIQKITKYPVQLCQYHQQQIIRRYLPNRSKHPASKHLRLISNMLTEITEEQFKDFLEQWLDTWKDYYDERSVNLETGRSHYTHKRLRSAFKSLNNNQSYLFTYQKDPELLIPNTSNMIEGCFGNLKQLLGNHRGMNIETKMAMIDEILGV
;
A
#
# COMPACT_ATOMS: atom_id res chain seq x y z
N GLY A 1 -0.82 -3.33 7.72
CA GLY A 1 0.44 -4.01 8.05
C GLY A 1 0.76 -3.86 9.53
N ARG A 2 1.50 -4.81 10.09
CA ARG A 2 2.02 -4.72 11.46
C ARG A 2 3.17 -3.71 11.50
N ARG A 3 2.97 -2.57 12.18
CA ARG A 3 4.03 -1.56 12.36
C ARG A 3 5.24 -2.20 13.04
N GLY A 4 6.45 -1.91 12.58
CA GLY A 4 7.66 -2.48 13.17
C GLY A 4 8.11 -3.82 12.58
N LEU A 5 7.29 -4.49 11.76
CA LEU A 5 7.63 -5.83 11.26
C LEU A 5 8.84 -5.80 10.33
N ILE A 6 8.84 -4.90 9.35
CA ILE A 6 9.91 -4.77 8.35
C ILE A 6 11.25 -4.52 9.04
N GLN A 7 11.26 -3.68 10.08
CA GLN A 7 12.45 -3.38 10.88
C GLN A 7 13.04 -4.60 11.61
N LYS A 8 12.22 -5.63 11.88
CA LYS A 8 12.65 -6.85 12.58
C LYS A 8 13.11 -7.97 11.64
N ILE A 9 12.79 -7.88 10.35
CA ILE A 9 13.09 -8.93 9.36
C ILE A 9 14.04 -8.44 8.26
N THR A 10 14.83 -7.39 8.54
CA THR A 10 15.76 -6.75 7.59
C THR A 10 16.80 -7.68 6.98
N LYS A 11 17.05 -8.85 7.60
CA LYS A 11 17.92 -9.89 7.05
C LYS A 11 17.36 -10.59 5.80
N TYR A 12 16.06 -10.45 5.53
CA TYR A 12 15.41 -11.04 4.37
C TYR A 12 15.00 -9.95 3.37
N PRO A 13 15.01 -10.23 2.07
CA PRO A 13 14.41 -9.34 1.08
C PRO A 13 12.91 -9.24 1.36
N VAL A 14 12.41 -8.00 1.47
CA VAL A 14 11.00 -7.72 1.80
C VAL A 14 10.32 -7.02 0.64
N GLN A 15 9.41 -7.73 -0.02
CA GLN A 15 8.48 -7.14 -0.98
C GLN A 15 7.18 -6.72 -0.29
N LEU A 16 6.83 -5.44 -0.39
CA LEU A 16 5.49 -4.95 -0.10
C LEU A 16 4.59 -5.16 -1.33
N CYS A 17 3.40 -5.70 -1.09
CA CYS A 17 2.40 -5.88 -2.13
C CYS A 17 1.96 -4.52 -2.71
N GLN A 18 2.22 -4.32 -4.00
CA GLN A 18 1.94 -3.08 -4.72
C GLN A 18 0.43 -2.78 -4.77
N TYR A 19 -0.41 -3.80 -4.90
CA TYR A 19 -1.87 -3.65 -4.82
C TYR A 19 -2.29 -3.08 -3.45
N HIS A 20 -1.76 -3.60 -2.35
CA HIS A 20 -2.08 -3.08 -1.02
C HIS A 20 -1.59 -1.63 -0.83
N GLN A 21 -0.44 -1.29 -1.41
CA GLN A 21 0.03 0.10 -1.46
C GLN A 21 -0.97 0.98 -2.23
N GLN A 22 -1.46 0.56 -3.39
CA GLN A 22 -2.51 1.27 -4.13
C GLN A 22 -3.77 1.49 -3.28
N GLN A 23 -4.20 0.47 -2.53
CA GLN A 23 -5.35 0.58 -1.64
C GLN A 23 -5.10 1.53 -0.45
N ILE A 24 -3.85 1.66 0.04
CA ILE A 24 -3.47 2.70 1.02
C ILE A 24 -3.64 4.08 0.40
N ILE A 25 -3.14 4.29 -0.83
CA ILE A 25 -3.23 5.58 -1.51
C ILE A 25 -4.66 5.96 -1.85
N ARG A 26 -5.48 5.02 -2.34
CA ARG A 26 -6.92 5.26 -2.60
C ARG A 26 -7.68 5.66 -1.34
N ARG A 27 -7.30 5.13 -0.17
CA ARG A 27 -7.86 5.58 1.12
C ARG A 27 -7.48 7.02 1.40
N TYR A 28 -6.20 7.41 1.24
CA TYR A 28 -5.81 8.81 1.45
C TYR A 28 -6.41 9.77 0.43
N LEU A 29 -6.42 9.39 -0.85
CA LEU A 29 -6.78 10.18 -2.01
C LEU A 29 -7.98 9.56 -2.77
N PRO A 30 -9.21 9.70 -2.24
CA PRO A 30 -10.38 9.12 -2.87
C PRO A 30 -10.63 9.73 -4.26
N ASN A 31 -11.32 9.00 -5.13
CA ASN A 31 -11.58 9.39 -6.53
C ASN A 31 -12.24 10.77 -6.67
N ARG A 32 -13.03 11.19 -5.68
CA ARG A 32 -13.68 12.50 -5.62
C ARG A 32 -12.74 13.70 -5.43
N SER A 33 -11.44 13.49 -5.18
CA SER A 33 -10.50 14.60 -5.00
C SER A 33 -10.41 15.43 -6.29
N LYS A 34 -10.77 16.72 -6.18
CA LYS A 34 -10.86 17.63 -7.33
C LYS A 34 -9.48 18.19 -7.73
N HIS A 35 -8.56 18.34 -6.78
CA HIS A 35 -7.28 19.01 -7.02
C HIS A 35 -6.35 18.16 -7.91
N PRO A 36 -5.70 18.75 -8.94
CA PRO A 36 -4.81 18.02 -9.85
C PRO A 36 -3.67 17.29 -9.14
N ALA A 37 -3.05 17.90 -8.12
CA ALA A 37 -2.00 17.25 -7.31
C ALA A 37 -2.42 15.87 -6.78
N SER A 38 -3.65 15.75 -6.25
CA SER A 38 -4.18 14.47 -5.77
C SER A 38 -4.46 13.48 -6.90
N LYS A 39 -4.94 13.97 -8.06
CA LYS A 39 -5.22 13.13 -9.22
C LYS A 39 -3.94 12.55 -9.81
N HIS A 40 -2.91 13.38 -9.96
CA HIS A 40 -1.61 12.98 -10.51
C HIS A 40 -0.92 11.98 -9.57
N LEU A 41 -0.91 12.22 -8.25
CA LEU A 41 -0.29 11.29 -7.31
C LEU A 41 -1.01 9.92 -7.30
N ARG A 42 -2.34 9.92 -7.46
CA ARG A 42 -3.12 8.70 -7.60
C ARG A 42 -2.82 7.97 -8.92
N LEU A 43 -2.62 8.70 -10.02
CA LEU A 43 -2.21 8.13 -11.30
C LEU A 43 -0.88 7.38 -11.15
N ILE A 44 0.13 8.03 -10.56
CA ILE A 44 1.44 7.41 -10.27
C ILE A 44 1.26 6.13 -9.45
N SER A 45 0.44 6.19 -8.40
CA SER A 45 0.14 5.00 -7.59
C SER A 45 -0.54 3.89 -8.39
N ASN A 46 -1.45 4.20 -9.31
CA ASN A 46 -2.16 3.20 -10.11
C ASN A 46 -1.22 2.49 -11.12
N MET A 47 -0.19 3.17 -11.61
CA MET A 47 0.81 2.59 -12.52
C MET A 47 1.83 1.69 -11.82
N LEU A 48 1.83 1.63 -10.48
CA LEU A 48 2.85 0.95 -9.67
C LEU A 48 3.13 -0.51 -10.08
N THR A 49 2.11 -1.22 -10.59
CA THR A 49 2.22 -2.63 -11.01
C THR A 49 2.81 -2.82 -12.42
N GLU A 50 2.99 -1.74 -13.18
CA GLU A 50 3.29 -1.76 -14.61
C GLU A 50 4.61 -1.07 -14.94
N ILE A 51 5.24 -0.39 -13.97
CA ILE A 51 6.43 0.44 -14.17
C ILE A 51 7.64 -0.07 -13.39
N THR A 52 8.83 0.41 -13.77
CA THR A 52 10.08 0.11 -13.05
C THR A 52 10.25 0.98 -11.80
N GLU A 53 11.15 0.57 -10.89
CA GLU A 53 11.53 1.39 -9.73
C GLU A 53 12.05 2.78 -10.14
N GLU A 54 12.83 2.83 -11.22
CA GLU A 54 13.40 4.06 -11.78
C GLU A 54 12.29 4.99 -12.29
N GLN A 55 11.39 4.49 -13.15
CA GLN A 55 10.26 5.26 -13.64
C GLN A 55 9.37 5.79 -12.51
N PHE A 56 9.11 4.94 -11.50
CA PHE A 56 8.33 5.35 -10.34
C PHE A 56 9.01 6.46 -9.53
N LYS A 57 10.34 6.37 -9.36
CA LYS A 57 11.14 7.40 -8.70
C LYS A 57 11.01 8.73 -9.43
N ASP A 58 11.26 8.71 -10.74
CA ASP A 58 11.24 9.89 -11.59
C ASP A 58 9.86 10.56 -11.56
N PHE A 59 8.79 9.76 -11.63
CA PHE A 59 7.43 10.29 -11.55
C PHE A 59 7.11 10.91 -10.18
N LEU A 60 7.61 10.33 -9.08
CA LEU A 60 7.42 10.90 -7.75
C LEU A 60 8.21 12.20 -7.56
N GLU A 61 9.43 12.27 -8.07
CA GLU A 61 10.27 13.47 -8.03
C GLU A 61 9.64 14.60 -8.85
N GLN A 62 9.26 14.33 -10.10
CA GLN A 62 8.55 15.29 -10.95
C GLN A 62 7.23 15.77 -10.32
N TRP A 63 6.50 14.87 -9.66
CA TRP A 63 5.29 15.23 -8.94
C TRP A 63 5.59 16.19 -7.78
N LEU A 64 6.63 15.92 -7.00
CA LEU A 64 7.01 16.78 -5.89
C LEU A 64 7.46 18.15 -6.40
N ASP A 65 8.27 18.21 -7.45
CA ASP A 65 8.73 19.47 -8.04
C ASP A 65 7.56 20.32 -8.55
N THR A 66 6.59 19.69 -9.22
CA THR A 66 5.41 20.38 -9.76
C THR A 66 4.49 20.89 -8.65
N TRP A 67 4.31 20.12 -7.58
CA TRP A 67 3.29 20.39 -6.55
C TRP A 67 3.87 20.81 -5.21
N LYS A 68 5.16 21.17 -5.13
CA LYS A 68 5.87 21.43 -3.88
C LYS A 68 5.17 22.48 -3.02
N ASP A 69 4.80 23.61 -3.62
CA ASP A 69 4.17 24.71 -2.90
C ASP A 69 2.81 24.30 -2.32
N TYR A 70 2.00 23.59 -3.10
CA TYR A 70 0.74 23.02 -2.63
C TYR A 70 0.96 21.93 -1.57
N TYR A 71 1.98 21.09 -1.73
CA TYR A 71 2.31 20.02 -0.79
C TYR A 71 2.78 20.56 0.57
N ASP A 72 3.55 21.64 0.57
CA ASP A 72 4.12 22.27 1.76
C ASP A 72 3.23 23.36 2.37
N GLU A 73 2.08 23.68 1.75
CA GLU A 73 1.10 24.65 2.24
C GLU A 73 0.71 24.37 3.71
N ARG A 74 0.71 25.43 4.52
CA ARG A 74 0.35 25.39 5.94
C ARG A 74 -0.77 26.38 6.25
N SER A 75 -1.71 25.93 7.06
CA SER A 75 -2.72 26.78 7.69
C SER A 75 -2.40 26.97 9.17
N VAL A 76 -2.81 28.10 9.74
CA VAL A 76 -2.72 28.39 11.16
C VAL A 76 -4.08 28.14 11.80
N ASN A 77 -4.12 27.40 12.90
CA ASN A 77 -5.32 27.29 13.71
C ASN A 77 -5.48 28.58 14.51
N LEU A 78 -6.58 29.31 14.30
CA LEU A 78 -6.79 30.64 14.89
C LEU A 78 -6.97 30.63 16.42
N GLU A 79 -7.48 29.53 16.98
CA GLU A 79 -7.72 29.39 18.43
C GLU A 79 -6.42 29.07 19.20
N THR A 80 -5.55 28.26 18.61
CA THR A 80 -4.32 27.76 19.27
C THR A 80 -3.05 28.42 18.78
N GLY A 81 -3.11 29.21 17.70
CA GLY A 81 -1.95 29.79 17.01
C GLY A 81 -1.03 28.78 16.31
N ARG A 82 -1.35 27.47 16.35
CA ARG A 82 -0.45 26.42 15.85
C ARG A 82 -0.58 26.24 14.34
N SER A 83 0.57 26.24 13.65
CA SER A 83 0.67 25.97 12.21
C SER A 83 0.65 24.47 11.90
N HIS A 84 -0.17 24.05 10.94
CA HIS A 84 -0.26 22.67 10.47
C HIS A 84 -0.33 22.62 8.93
N TYR A 85 0.12 21.51 8.35
CA TYR A 85 -0.03 21.30 6.90
C TYR A 85 -1.50 21.27 6.51
N THR A 86 -1.86 22.02 5.47
CA THR A 86 -3.23 22.10 4.93
C THR A 86 -3.65 20.74 4.38
N HIS A 87 -2.79 20.11 3.57
CA HIS A 87 -3.12 18.90 2.81
C HIS A 87 -2.62 17.61 3.46
N LYS A 88 -2.97 17.38 4.73
CA LYS A 88 -2.47 16.24 5.54
C LYS A 88 -2.58 14.87 4.84
N ARG A 89 -3.71 14.62 4.17
CA ARG A 89 -3.96 13.34 3.46
C ARG A 89 -3.06 13.18 2.24
N LEU A 90 -2.87 14.24 1.45
CA LEU A 90 -1.95 14.24 0.33
C LEU A 90 -0.51 13.99 0.78
N ARG A 91 -0.09 14.67 1.84
CA ARG A 91 1.24 14.43 2.42
C ARG A 91 1.42 13.01 2.92
N SER A 92 0.40 12.44 3.55
CA SER A 92 0.42 11.05 4.03
C SER A 92 0.51 10.06 2.86
N ALA A 93 -0.21 10.31 1.76
CA ALA A 93 -0.13 9.51 0.55
C ALA A 93 1.29 9.54 -0.06
N PHE A 94 1.83 10.75 -0.29
CA PHE A 94 3.17 10.92 -0.84
C PHE A 94 4.23 10.26 0.05
N LYS A 95 4.21 10.52 1.36
CA LYS A 95 5.14 9.89 2.30
C LYS A 95 5.02 8.36 2.32
N SER A 96 3.81 7.83 2.21
CA SER A 96 3.59 6.38 2.13
C SER A 96 4.23 5.77 0.89
N LEU A 97 4.20 6.46 -0.26
CA LEU A 97 4.87 6.02 -1.49
C LEU A 97 6.39 6.14 -1.37
N ASN A 98 6.87 7.33 -1.00
CA ASN A 98 8.29 7.63 -0.89
C ASN A 98 9.02 6.74 0.11
N ASN A 99 8.46 6.53 1.32
CA ASN A 99 9.12 5.74 2.35
C ASN A 99 9.14 4.24 2.06
N ASN A 100 8.20 3.76 1.22
CA ASN A 100 8.07 2.34 0.93
C ASN A 100 8.75 1.95 -0.39
N GLN A 101 9.28 2.91 -1.16
CA GLN A 101 9.78 2.71 -2.52
C GLN A 101 10.73 1.51 -2.64
N SER A 102 11.72 1.41 -1.74
CA SER A 102 12.71 0.33 -1.75
C SER A 102 12.11 -1.07 -1.57
N TYR A 103 10.96 -1.16 -0.89
CA TYR A 103 10.24 -2.42 -0.64
C TYR A 103 9.17 -2.71 -1.70
N LEU A 104 8.79 -1.74 -2.53
CA LEU A 104 7.76 -1.94 -3.57
C LEU A 104 8.32 -2.62 -4.82
N PHE A 105 9.65 -2.63 -4.98
CA PHE A 105 10.34 -3.12 -6.18
C PHE A 105 11.44 -4.15 -5.86
N THR A 106 11.44 -4.75 -4.67
CA THR A 106 12.38 -5.82 -4.32
C THR A 106 12.35 -6.96 -5.33
N TYR A 107 11.18 -7.29 -5.88
CA TYR A 107 11.06 -8.28 -6.96
C TYR A 107 11.83 -7.96 -8.24
N GLN A 108 12.11 -6.67 -8.53
CA GLN A 108 12.95 -6.26 -9.66
C GLN A 108 14.44 -6.36 -9.33
N LYS A 109 14.82 -6.21 -8.06
CA LYS A 109 16.21 -6.29 -7.59
C LYS A 109 16.70 -7.72 -7.50
N ASP A 110 15.83 -8.61 -7.02
CA ASP A 110 16.15 -10.01 -6.79
C ASP A 110 15.21 -10.93 -7.62
N PRO A 111 15.26 -10.88 -8.97
CA PRO A 111 14.33 -11.62 -9.82
C PRO A 111 14.45 -13.14 -9.66
N GLU A 112 15.62 -13.63 -9.24
CA GLU A 112 15.88 -15.05 -8.97
C GLU A 112 15.03 -15.61 -7.83
N LEU A 113 14.56 -14.75 -6.91
CA LEU A 113 13.71 -15.15 -5.80
C LEU A 113 12.24 -15.33 -6.21
N LEU A 114 11.87 -14.97 -7.45
CA LEU A 114 10.53 -15.13 -8.02
C LEU A 114 9.42 -14.54 -7.13
N ILE A 115 9.73 -13.47 -6.40
CA ILE A 115 8.78 -12.83 -5.49
C ILE A 115 7.72 -12.10 -6.33
N PRO A 116 6.42 -12.39 -6.17
CA PRO A 116 5.41 -11.66 -6.92
C PRO A 116 5.25 -10.23 -6.37
N ASN A 117 5.05 -9.27 -7.27
CA ASN A 117 4.82 -7.87 -6.91
C ASN A 117 3.43 -7.60 -6.29
N THR A 118 2.49 -8.53 -6.49
CA THR A 118 1.15 -8.53 -5.88
C THR A 118 0.85 -9.86 -5.20
N SER A 119 0.04 -9.83 -4.14
CA SER A 119 -0.38 -11.02 -3.40
C SER A 119 -1.79 -11.48 -3.80
N ASN A 120 -2.25 -11.16 -5.01
CA ASN A 120 -3.63 -11.38 -5.46
C ASN A 120 -4.04 -12.86 -5.38
N MET A 121 -3.12 -13.79 -5.71
CA MET A 121 -3.38 -15.23 -5.60
C MET A 121 -3.66 -15.65 -4.15
N ILE A 122 -2.83 -15.18 -3.22
CA ILE A 122 -2.95 -15.47 -1.78
C ILE A 122 -4.23 -14.84 -1.21
N GLU A 123 -4.53 -13.59 -1.58
CA GLU A 123 -5.76 -12.91 -1.15
C GLU A 123 -7.02 -13.59 -1.70
N GLY A 124 -6.99 -14.09 -2.94
CA GLY A 124 -8.08 -14.88 -3.53
C GLY A 124 -8.34 -16.18 -2.76
N CYS A 125 -7.27 -16.92 -2.45
CA CYS A 125 -7.34 -18.12 -1.62
C CYS A 125 -7.93 -17.82 -0.23
N PHE A 126 -7.43 -16.78 0.46
CA PHE A 126 -7.97 -16.37 1.75
C PHE A 126 -9.41 -15.87 1.68
N GLY A 127 -9.81 -15.23 0.57
CA GLY A 127 -11.19 -14.83 0.31
C GLY A 127 -12.13 -16.04 0.27
N ASN A 128 -11.78 -17.04 -0.54
CA ASN A 128 -12.52 -18.30 -0.62
C ASN A 128 -12.61 -18.99 0.75
N LEU A 129 -11.47 -19.12 1.44
CA LEU A 129 -11.42 -19.75 2.76
C LEU A 129 -12.33 -19.04 3.78
N LYS A 130 -12.30 -17.70 3.84
CA LYS A 130 -13.16 -16.91 4.73
C LYS A 130 -14.63 -17.07 4.40
N GLN A 131 -14.99 -17.18 3.11
CA GLN A 131 -16.36 -17.40 2.68
C GLN A 131 -16.87 -18.76 3.16
N LEU A 132 -16.12 -19.83 2.90
CA LEU A 132 -16.48 -21.20 3.30
C LEU A 132 -16.58 -21.34 4.83
N LEU A 133 -15.60 -20.81 5.56
CA LEU A 133 -15.62 -20.77 7.03
C LEU A 133 -16.74 -19.88 7.57
N GLY A 134 -17.11 -18.82 6.84
CA GLY A 134 -18.15 -17.87 7.21
C GLY A 134 -19.56 -18.48 7.21
N ASN A 135 -19.78 -19.54 6.43
CA ASN A 135 -21.02 -20.32 6.42
C ASN A 135 -21.20 -21.17 7.68
N HIS A 136 -20.10 -21.49 8.38
CA HIS A 136 -20.07 -22.41 9.53
C HIS A 136 -19.43 -21.75 10.76
N ARG A 137 -20.00 -20.63 11.23
CA ARG A 137 -19.42 -19.83 12.34
C ARG A 137 -19.35 -20.54 13.70
N GLY A 138 -20.11 -21.62 13.89
CA GLY A 138 -20.19 -22.37 15.15
C GLY A 138 -19.23 -23.55 15.27
N MET A 139 -18.34 -23.78 14.30
CA MET A 139 -17.40 -24.89 14.37
C MET A 139 -16.40 -24.71 15.51
N ASN A 140 -16.11 -25.80 16.20
CA ASN A 140 -14.97 -25.86 17.11
C ASN A 140 -13.66 -25.74 16.32
N ILE A 141 -12.56 -25.53 17.03
CA ILE A 141 -11.25 -25.28 16.38
C ILE A 141 -10.79 -26.49 15.57
N GLU A 142 -11.03 -27.71 16.06
CA GLU A 142 -10.61 -28.96 15.40
C GLU A 142 -11.29 -29.15 14.04
N THR A 143 -12.62 -29.03 13.98
CA THR A 143 -13.38 -29.12 12.72
C THR A 143 -13.01 -27.97 11.77
N LYS A 144 -12.74 -26.79 12.33
CA LYS A 144 -12.29 -25.63 11.55
C LYS A 144 -10.92 -25.88 10.90
N MET A 145 -9.99 -26.51 11.62
CA MET A 145 -8.68 -26.88 11.10
C MET A 145 -8.81 -27.97 10.03
N ALA A 146 -9.57 -29.04 10.28
CA ALA A 146 -9.80 -30.10 9.30
C ALA A 146 -10.40 -29.56 7.99
N MET A 147 -11.36 -28.63 8.07
CA MET A 147 -11.92 -27.97 6.89
C MET A 147 -10.89 -27.10 6.16
N ILE A 148 -10.02 -26.39 6.89
CA ILE A 148 -8.94 -25.61 6.28
C ILE A 148 -7.98 -26.53 5.54
N ASP A 149 -7.58 -27.65 6.15
CA ASP A 149 -6.66 -28.62 5.58
C ASP A 149 -7.25 -29.24 4.30
N GLU A 150 -8.53 -29.63 4.33
CA GLU A 150 -9.25 -30.14 3.16
C GLU A 150 -9.35 -29.11 2.03
N ILE A 151 -9.64 -27.83 2.34
CA ILE A 151 -9.71 -26.75 1.34
C ILE A 151 -8.34 -26.45 0.73
N LEU A 152 -7.28 -26.55 1.53
CA LEU A 152 -5.90 -26.28 1.09
C LEU A 152 -5.20 -27.50 0.49
N GLY A 153 -5.79 -28.70 0.64
CA GLY A 153 -5.23 -29.96 0.16
C GLY A 153 -3.96 -30.39 0.89
N VAL A 154 -3.87 -30.12 2.21
CA VAL A 154 -2.73 -30.45 3.09
C VAL A 154 -3.08 -31.49 4.14
#